data_AF-A0A1V5KWJ9-F1
#
_entry.id   AF-A0A1V5KWJ9-F1
#
_cell.length_a   1.000
_cell.length_b   1.000
_cell.length_c   1.000
_cell.angle_alpha   90.00
_cell.angle_beta   90.00
_cell.angle_gamma   90.00
#
_symmetry.space_group_name_H-M   'P 1'
#
loop_
_entity.id
_entity.type
_entity.pdbx_description
1 polymer ?
#
loop_
_entity_poly.entity_id
_entity_poly.type
_entity_poly.pdbx_seq_one_letter_code
_entity_poly.pdbx_strand_id
1 'polypeptide(L)'
;MNLIDVFESTATAAQLKQPVDTDAVRQAAATAEALHHRFPQWVRNNWRWEIVRLRAILDQERFAGSGLASPAAESALLRLIELYHGQLESQDPYHHRVRPPLRRAVSHRGKL
;
A
#
# COMPACT_ATOMS: atom_id res chain seq x y z
N MET A 1 -6.49 15.02 12.69
CA MET A 1 -6.35 14.80 11.24
C MET A 1 -7.04 13.49 10.91
N ASN A 2 -7.93 13.45 9.93
CA ASN A 2 -8.62 12.22 9.53
C ASN A 2 -7.71 11.37 8.61
N LEU A 3 -8.11 10.13 8.28
CA LEU A 3 -7.31 9.23 7.43
C LEU A 3 -6.94 9.85 6.07
N ILE A 4 -7.89 10.51 5.42
CA ILE A 4 -7.72 11.08 4.09
C ILE A 4 -6.74 12.26 4.14
N ASP A 5 -6.88 13.13 5.14
CA ASP A 5 -5.94 14.24 5.34
C ASP A 5 -4.50 13.72 5.48
N VAL A 6 -4.28 12.61 6.19
CA VAL A 6 -2.95 11.98 6.33
C VAL A 6 -2.46 11.45 4.99
N PHE A 7 -3.31 10.82 4.19
CA PHE A 7 -2.88 10.30 2.87
C PHE A 7 -2.54 11.43 1.88
N GLU A 8 -3.27 12.54 1.94
CA GLU A 8 -3.00 13.71 1.10
C GLU A 8 -1.71 14.40 1.54
N SER A 9 -1.48 14.53 2.84
CA SER A 9 -0.23 15.11 3.36
C SER A 9 0.97 14.24 3.04
N THR A 10 0.87 12.91 3.18
CA THR A 10 1.96 11.98 2.84
C THR A 10 2.27 12.00 1.35
N ALA A 11 1.24 12.04 0.49
CA ALA A 11 1.40 12.15 -0.95
C ALA A 11 2.09 13.48 -1.34
N THR A 12 1.64 14.59 -0.75
CA THR A 12 2.21 15.92 -0.99
C THR A 12 3.66 15.99 -0.54
N ALA A 13 3.98 15.55 0.68
CA ALA A 13 5.34 15.53 1.19
C ALA A 13 6.26 14.65 0.32
N ALA A 14 5.80 13.46 -0.08
CA ALA A 14 6.56 12.59 -0.96
C ALA A 14 6.81 13.21 -2.35
N GLN A 15 5.81 13.87 -2.93
CA GLN A 15 5.94 14.60 -4.20
C GLN A 15 6.97 15.74 -4.10
N LEU A 16 6.92 16.50 -3.00
CA LEU A 16 7.83 17.61 -2.73
C LEU A 16 9.20 17.16 -2.18
N LYS A 17 9.42 15.86 -2.01
CA LYS A 17 10.62 15.27 -1.37
C LYS A 17 10.89 15.85 0.03
N GLN A 18 9.83 16.17 0.75
CA GLN A 18 9.87 16.65 2.13
C GLN A 18 9.74 15.48 3.10
N PRO A 19 10.22 15.64 4.35
CA PRO A 19 9.98 14.67 5.41
C PRO A 19 8.49 14.40 5.59
N VAL A 20 8.13 13.12 5.72
CA VAL A 20 6.77 12.70 6.05
C VAL A 20 6.63 12.64 7.57
N ASP A 21 5.49 13.09 8.10
CA ASP A 21 5.15 12.93 9.50
C ASP A 21 4.89 11.44 9.83
N THR A 22 5.90 10.79 10.39
CA THR A 22 5.83 9.35 10.69
C THR A 22 4.85 9.00 11.80
N ASP A 23 4.56 9.92 12.72
CA ASP A 23 3.62 9.67 13.82
C ASP A 23 2.18 9.76 13.32
N ALA A 24 1.89 10.74 12.44
CA ALA A 24 0.60 10.81 11.75
C ALA A 24 0.34 9.54 10.93
N VAL A 25 1.35 9.01 10.24
CA VAL A 25 1.25 7.76 9.48
C VAL A 25 0.96 6.56 10.38
N ARG A 26 1.68 6.40 11.50
CA ARG A 26 1.41 5.32 12.48
C ARG A 26 -0.01 5.41 13.02
N GLN A 27 -0.45 6.62 13.37
CA GLN A 27 -1.80 6.86 13.86
C GLN A 27 -2.86 6.54 12.81
N ALA A 28 -2.62 6.86 11.54
CA ALA A 28 -3.53 6.52 10.45
C ALA A 28 -3.67 4.99 10.30
N ALA A 29 -2.57 4.25 10.29
CA ALA A 29 -2.62 2.79 10.23
C ALA A 29 -3.35 2.17 11.43
N ALA A 30 -3.07 2.63 12.65
CA ALA A 30 -3.78 2.17 13.85
C ALA A 30 -5.29 2.48 13.78
N THR A 31 -5.66 3.66 13.27
CA THR A 31 -7.06 4.05 13.08
C THR A 31 -7.75 3.15 12.03
N ALA A 32 -7.08 2.87 10.91
CA ALA A 32 -7.61 1.99 9.88
C ALA A 32 -7.84 0.56 10.39
N GLU A 33 -6.92 0.02 11.19
CA GLU A 33 -7.07 -1.31 11.82
C GLU A 33 -8.22 -1.33 12.84
N ALA A 34 -8.31 -0.30 13.70
CA ALA A 34 -9.40 -0.19 14.67
C ALA A 34 -10.78 -0.10 13.99
N LEU A 35 -10.88 0.65 12.89
CA LEU A 35 -12.09 0.70 12.08
C LEU A 35 -12.40 -0.66 11.44
N HIS A 36 -11.41 -1.33 10.87
CA HIS A 36 -11.58 -2.64 10.26
C HIS A 36 -12.17 -3.64 11.26
N HIS A 37 -11.68 -3.68 12.51
CA HIS A 37 -12.24 -4.58 13.54
C HIS A 37 -13.66 -4.25 13.98
N ARG A 38 -14.05 -2.97 13.92
CA ARG A 38 -15.40 -2.51 14.29
C ARG A 38 -16.43 -2.70 13.19
N PHE A 39 -15.97 -2.84 11.95
CA PHE A 39 -16.86 -2.94 10.81
C PHE A 39 -17.56 -4.30 10.72
N PRO A 40 -18.85 -4.31 10.30
CA PRO A 40 -19.53 -5.56 9.98
C PRO A 40 -18.84 -6.23 8.80
N GLN A 41 -18.99 -7.56 8.70
CA GLN A 41 -18.27 -8.37 7.72
C GLN A 41 -18.42 -7.87 6.27
N TRP A 42 -19.61 -7.40 5.89
CA TRP A 42 -19.85 -6.89 4.53
C TRP A 42 -19.04 -5.62 4.21
N VAL A 43 -18.75 -4.77 5.20
CA VAL A 43 -17.85 -3.60 5.02
C VAL A 43 -16.39 -4.06 4.98
N ARG A 44 -16.00 -5.01 5.83
CA ARG A 44 -14.63 -5.55 5.81
C ARG A 44 -14.27 -6.17 4.45
N ASN A 45 -15.26 -6.76 3.78
CA ASN A 45 -15.12 -7.37 2.46
C ASN A 45 -15.38 -6.37 1.31
N ASN A 46 -15.63 -5.08 1.60
CA ASN A 46 -15.86 -4.07 0.59
C ASN A 46 -14.54 -3.60 -0.03
N TRP A 47 -14.42 -3.70 -1.35
CA TRP A 47 -13.19 -3.35 -2.07
C TRP A 47 -12.73 -1.90 -1.86
N ARG A 48 -13.65 -0.93 -1.72
CA ARG A 48 -13.28 0.48 -1.49
C ARG A 48 -12.63 0.67 -0.13
N TRP A 49 -13.20 0.05 0.90
CA TRP A 49 -12.61 0.05 2.23
C TRP A 49 -11.26 -0.66 2.25
N GLU A 50 -11.17 -1.79 1.55
CA GLU A 50 -9.94 -2.56 1.49
C GLU A 50 -8.79 -1.75 0.88
N ILE A 51 -9.03 -1.00 -0.20
CA ILE A 51 -8.02 -0.08 -0.78
C ILE A 51 -7.54 0.96 0.25
N VAL A 52 -8.46 1.57 1.00
CA VAL A 52 -8.12 2.58 2.03
C VAL A 52 -7.24 1.97 3.11
N ARG A 53 -7.61 0.79 3.61
CA ARG A 53 -6.83 0.06 4.62
C ARG A 53 -5.46 -0.34 4.09
N LEU A 54 -5.38 -0.88 2.87
CA LEU A 54 -4.12 -1.26 2.23
C LEU A 54 -3.21 -0.05 2.04
N ARG A 55 -3.77 1.12 1.69
CA ARG A 55 -2.99 2.37 1.61
C ARG A 55 -2.38 2.74 2.97
N ALA A 56 -3.14 2.63 4.05
CA ALA A 56 -2.63 2.93 5.40
C ALA A 56 -1.47 1.99 5.80
N ILE A 57 -1.58 0.70 5.50
CA ILE A 57 -0.51 -0.29 5.72
C ILE A 57 0.72 0.09 4.91
N LEU A 58 0.57 0.40 3.62
CA LEU A 58 1.69 0.72 2.74
C LEU A 58 2.40 2.02 3.14
N ASP A 59 1.66 3.06 3.55
CA ASP A 59 2.26 4.30 4.05
C ASP A 59 3.03 4.04 5.36
N GLN A 60 2.48 3.26 6.29
CA GLN A 60 3.19 2.85 7.50
C GLN A 60 4.50 2.14 7.18
N GLU A 61 4.44 1.09 6.38
CA GLU A 61 5.63 0.30 6.07
C GLU A 61 6.67 1.13 5.33
N ARG A 62 6.25 2.00 4.40
CA ARG A 62 7.15 2.85 3.62
C ARG A 62 7.85 3.92 4.46
N PHE A 63 7.11 4.63 5.32
CA PHE A 63 7.62 5.85 5.96
C PHE A 63 8.00 5.65 7.42
N ALA A 64 7.41 4.69 8.12
CA ALA A 64 7.58 4.49 9.56
C ALA A 64 7.98 3.06 9.96
N GLY A 65 8.04 2.12 9.01
CA GLY A 65 8.30 0.70 9.19
C GLY A 65 9.55 0.21 8.46
N SER A 66 9.54 -1.06 8.03
CA SER A 66 10.70 -1.74 7.43
C SER A 66 10.82 -1.60 5.90
N GLY A 67 10.09 -0.66 5.32
CA GLY A 67 10.04 -0.42 3.88
C GLY A 67 9.11 -1.37 3.12
N LEU A 68 8.98 -1.14 1.81
CA LEU A 68 8.06 -1.90 0.93
C LEU A 68 8.44 -3.38 0.73
N ALA A 69 9.59 -3.81 1.25
CA ALA A 69 10.03 -5.20 1.24
C ALA A 69 9.61 -5.96 2.52
N SER A 70 8.89 -5.32 3.44
CA SER A 70 8.37 -6.00 4.63
C SER A 70 7.26 -7.00 4.26
N PRO A 71 7.04 -8.06 5.06
CA PRO A 71 5.96 -9.02 4.80
C PRO A 71 4.57 -8.38 4.74
N ALA A 72 4.32 -7.36 5.57
CA ALA A 72 3.05 -6.62 5.59
C ALA A 72 2.85 -5.82 4.29
N ALA A 73 3.90 -5.13 3.83
CA ALA A 73 3.87 -4.42 2.55
C ALA A 73 3.70 -5.39 1.38
N GLU A 74 4.43 -6.50 1.36
CA GLU A 74 4.34 -7.50 0.29
C GLU A 74 2.93 -8.10 0.20
N SER A 75 2.33 -8.47 1.33
CA SER A 75 0.95 -8.95 1.40
C SER A 75 -0.04 -7.88 0.89
N ALA A 76 0.14 -6.62 1.30
CA ALA A 76 -0.73 -5.53 0.86
C ALA A 76 -0.63 -5.26 -0.65
N LEU A 77 0.58 -5.30 -1.21
CA LEU A 77 0.81 -5.13 -2.64
C LEU A 77 0.21 -6.29 -3.46
N LEU A 78 0.38 -7.54 -3.01
CA LEU A 78 -0.27 -8.70 -3.63
C LEU A 78 -1.79 -8.55 -3.63
N ARG A 79 -2.36 -8.10 -2.51
CA ARG A 79 -3.80 -7.89 -2.40
C ARG A 79 -4.31 -6.79 -3.32
N LEU A 80 -3.55 -5.71 -3.52
CA LEU A 80 -3.89 -4.70 -4.53
C LEU A 80 -3.90 -5.29 -5.95
N ILE A 81 -2.94 -6.16 -6.28
CA ILE A 81 -2.91 -6.83 -7.59
C ILE A 81 -4.15 -7.69 -7.77
N GLU A 82 -4.55 -8.45 -6.76
CA GLU A 82 -5.80 -9.23 -6.80
C GLU A 82 -7.04 -8.35 -7.00
N LEU A 83 -7.15 -7.25 -6.24
CA LEU A 83 -8.29 -6.33 -6.29
C LEU A 83 -8.43 -5.64 -7.65
N TYR A 84 -7.32 -5.28 -8.28
CA TYR A 84 -7.32 -4.64 -9.61
C TYR A 84 -7.23 -5.65 -10.76
N HIS A 85 -7.29 -6.96 -10.48
CA HIS A 85 -7.09 -8.02 -11.47
C HIS A 85 -5.81 -7.84 -12.29
N GLY A 86 -4.75 -7.35 -11.63
CA GLY A 86 -3.44 -7.14 -12.24
C GLY A 86 -2.72 -8.46 -12.50
N GLN A 87 -1.81 -8.44 -13.46
CA GLN A 87 -0.89 -9.55 -13.71
C GLN A 87 0.34 -9.43 -12.80
N LEU A 88 0.79 -10.55 -12.24
CA LEU A 88 2.09 -10.62 -11.52
C LEU A 88 3.27 -10.69 -12.48
N GLU A 89 3.05 -11.38 -13.61
CA GLU A 89 4.01 -11.59 -14.68
C GLU A 89 3.34 -11.27 -16.01
N SER A 90 4.09 -10.61 -16.89
CA SER A 90 3.62 -10.25 -18.22
C SER A 90 4.77 -10.27 -19.21
N GLN A 91 4.45 -10.55 -20.47
CA GLN A 91 5.40 -10.47 -21.58
C GLN A 91 5.62 -9.03 -22.07
N ASP A 92 4.82 -8.08 -21.57
CA ASP A 92 5.01 -6.66 -21.87
C ASP A 92 6.36 -6.19 -21.28
N PRO A 93 7.30 -5.68 -22.12
CA PRO A 93 8.60 -5.24 -21.66
C PRO A 93 8.53 -4.06 -20.68
N TYR A 94 7.41 -3.32 -20.62
CA TYR A 94 7.18 -2.19 -19.71
C TYR A 94 6.43 -2.56 -18.44
N HIS A 95 5.98 -3.81 -18.28
CA HIS A 95 5.22 -4.26 -17.12
C HIS A 95 5.92 -3.98 -15.78
N HIS A 96 7.26 -4.08 -15.77
CA HIS A 96 8.08 -3.78 -14.59
C HIS A 96 7.95 -2.33 -14.09
N ARG A 97 7.52 -1.38 -14.93
CA ARG A 97 7.36 0.05 -14.57
C ARG A 97 6.08 0.35 -13.80
N VAL A 98 5.07 -0.49 -13.97
CA VAL A 98 3.72 -0.26 -13.42
C VAL A 98 3.33 -1.29 -12.37
N ARG A 99 4.03 -2.43 -12.29
CA ARG A 99 3.80 -3.43 -11.26
C ARG A 99 4.37 -2.98 -9.91
N PRO A 100 3.70 -3.29 -8.78
CA PRO A 100 4.26 -3.06 -7.46
C PRO A 100 5.61 -3.76 -7.20
N PRO A 101 6.47 -3.21 -6.33
CA PRO A 101 7.81 -3.76 -6.05
C PRO A 101 7.76 -5.00 -5.15
N LEU A 102 7.40 -6.15 -5.73
CA LEU A 102 7.35 -7.45 -5.04
C LEU A 102 8.69 -8.19 -5.16
N ARG A 103 9.13 -8.85 -4.08
CA ARG A 103 10.36 -9.68 -4.10
C ARG A 103 10.25 -10.84 -5.08
N ARG A 104 9.05 -11.40 -5.23
CA ARG A 104 8.76 -12.54 -6.10
C ARG A 104 8.57 -12.16 -7.56
N ALA A 105 8.60 -10.86 -7.90
CA ALA A 105 8.36 -10.39 -9.25
C ALA A 105 9.63 -10.52 -10.11
N VAL A 106 9.75 -11.63 -10.83
CA VAL A 106 10.77 -11.83 -11.86
C VAL A 106 10.44 -11.00 -13.11
N SER A 107 11.41 -10.30 -13.69
CA SER A 107 11.28 -9.87 -15.09
C SER A 107 11.70 -11.03 -15.98
N HIS A 108 11.07 -11.20 -17.14
CA HIS A 108 11.43 -12.28 -18.09
C HIS A 108 12.91 -12.22 -18.54
N ARG A 109 13.61 -11.10 -18.29
CA ARG A 109 15.04 -10.92 -18.57
C ARG A 109 15.94 -10.96 -17.33
N GLY A 110 15.41 -11.31 -16.15
CA GLY A 110 16.18 -11.42 -14.91
C GLY A 110 16.81 -10.12 -14.41
N LYS A 111 16.36 -8.96 -14.90
CA LYS A 111 16.83 -7.65 -14.44
C LYS A 111 15.74 -6.95 -13.63
N LEU A 112 16.07 -6.63 -12.38
CA LEU A 112 15.32 -5.68 -11.54
C LEU A 112 15.55 -4.26 -12.06
#